data_AF-A0A534Q8Q5-F1
#
_entry.id   AF-A0A534Q8Q5-F1
#
_cell.length_a   1.000
_cell.length_b   1.000
_cell.length_c   1.000
_cell.angle_alpha   90.00
_cell.angle_beta   90.00
_cell.angle_gamma   90.00
#
_symmetry.space_group_name_H-M   'P 1'
#
loop_
_entity.id
_entity.type
_entity.pdbx_description
1 polymer ?
#
loop_
_entity_poly.entity_id
_entity_poly.type
_entity_poly.pdbx_seq_one_letter_code
_entity_poly.pdbx_strand_id
1 'polypeptide(L)'
;MRDPAAAEREGPRGHPRRRASVPAFHLRGDDGRGPRRGVGARGGRACGAGWRGGARGARPARAAHREGLRLLPELRKDPIAGRWVVVATERVRRPADFAVPRGPRRDTSCLFCGGHEDETPPELLAYRDAPDAPANSPGWRVRVVPNRFPALRVEGVLDRRGEGLYDLMNGVGADEVLVESADHHVKLADLAPAAVEDVVRALRDRLVALKRDTRLRAALLFKRHAADAPGRLGHPHAQLLATPIVPREVLEELDRARAYYDYRERCLFCDILRQELEQRTRLVVESEHVLALAPFAARFPFET
;
A
#
# COMPACT_ATOMS: atom_id res chain seq x y z
N MET A 1 -75.70 22.55 -0.81
CA MET A 1 -74.74 21.58 -0.21
C MET A 1 -73.37 22.21 -0.27
N ARG A 2 -72.80 22.55 0.90
CA ARG A 2 -71.50 23.20 1.05
C ARG A 2 -70.44 22.11 1.17
N ASP A 3 -69.37 22.21 0.39
CA ASP A 3 -68.12 21.47 0.61
C ASP A 3 -67.01 22.52 0.86
N PRO A 4 -66.26 22.48 1.99
CA PRO A 4 -65.42 23.59 2.45
C PRO A 4 -63.92 23.40 2.17
N ALA A 5 -63.22 24.56 2.06
CA ALA A 5 -61.84 24.85 2.51
C ALA A 5 -60.73 23.81 2.20
N ALA A 6 -59.73 24.03 1.34
CA ALA A 6 -58.85 25.19 1.18
C ALA A 6 -58.36 25.79 2.52
N ALA A 7 -57.31 25.19 3.10
CA ALA A 7 -56.38 25.88 4.01
C ALA A 7 -55.04 25.13 4.15
N GLU A 8 -53.95 25.85 3.85
CA GLU A 8 -52.66 25.86 4.57
C GLU A 8 -51.73 24.61 4.50
N ARG A 9 -50.39 24.68 4.39
CA ARG A 9 -49.38 25.69 4.77
C ARG A 9 -48.12 25.62 3.88
N GLU A 10 -47.51 26.78 3.70
CA GLU A 10 -46.16 27.01 3.17
C GLU A 10 -45.07 26.35 4.04
N GLY A 11 -44.10 25.70 3.39
CA GLY A 11 -42.87 25.18 4.01
C GLY A 11 -41.65 26.10 3.74
N PRO A 12 -40.63 26.11 4.61
CA PRO A 12 -39.71 27.24 4.74
C PRO A 12 -38.61 27.31 3.67
N ARG A 13 -38.28 28.55 3.32
CA ARG A 13 -37.23 28.98 2.38
C ARG A 13 -35.85 28.47 2.79
N GLY A 14 -35.22 27.67 1.92
CA GLY A 14 -33.87 27.17 2.08
C GLY A 14 -32.81 28.27 1.97
N HIS A 15 -31.87 28.29 2.93
CA HIS A 15 -30.64 29.09 2.87
C HIS A 15 -29.67 28.56 1.81
N PRO A 16 -29.03 29.41 0.98
CA PRO A 16 -28.01 28.98 0.05
C PRO A 16 -26.71 28.65 0.79
N ARG A 17 -26.28 27.38 0.75
CA ARG A 17 -24.96 26.95 1.23
C ARG A 17 -23.87 27.53 0.33
N ARG A 18 -23.05 28.42 0.88
CA ARG A 18 -21.82 28.95 0.25
C ARG A 18 -20.87 27.79 -0.06
N ARG A 19 -20.49 27.65 -1.34
CA ARG A 19 -19.37 26.80 -1.76
C ARG A 19 -18.07 27.45 -1.30
N ALA A 20 -17.31 26.79 -0.43
CA ALA A 20 -15.93 27.16 -0.16
C ALA A 20 -15.06 26.66 -1.31
N SER A 21 -14.46 27.59 -2.05
CA SER A 21 -13.45 27.34 -3.08
C SER A 21 -12.12 26.95 -2.43
N VAL A 22 -11.55 25.81 -2.84
CA VAL A 22 -10.19 25.40 -2.47
C VAL A 22 -9.19 26.07 -3.42
N PRO A 23 -8.16 26.81 -2.96
CA PRO A 23 -7.18 27.40 -3.85
C PRO A 23 -6.17 26.34 -4.34
N ALA A 24 -5.82 26.43 -5.62
CA ALA A 24 -4.82 25.60 -6.28
C ALA A 24 -3.40 25.93 -5.78
N PHE A 25 -2.63 24.90 -5.44
CA PHE A 25 -1.22 25.04 -5.08
C PHE A 25 -0.36 25.02 -6.35
N HIS A 26 0.36 26.11 -6.61
CA HIS A 26 1.45 26.19 -7.57
C HIS A 26 2.78 25.84 -6.88
N LEU A 27 3.49 24.82 -7.36
CA LEU A 27 4.87 24.55 -6.97
C LEU A 27 5.81 25.42 -7.81
N ARG A 28 6.57 26.31 -7.16
CA ARG A 28 7.76 26.94 -7.75
C ARG A 28 8.98 26.10 -7.36
N GLY A 29 9.78 25.71 -8.36
CA GLY A 29 11.10 25.12 -8.15
C GLY A 29 12.10 26.17 -7.69
N ASP A 30 13.08 25.74 -6.89
CA ASP A 30 14.19 26.57 -6.46
C ASP A 30 15.51 25.85 -6.76
N ASP A 31 16.43 26.61 -7.35
CA ASP A 31 17.69 26.19 -7.93
C ASP A 31 18.84 26.27 -6.91
N GLY A 32 19.65 25.22 -6.86
CA GLY A 32 21.12 25.28 -6.92
C GLY A 32 21.96 26.13 -5.93
N ARG A 33 22.85 25.38 -5.24
CA ARG A 33 24.25 25.68 -4.82
C ARG A 33 24.52 26.32 -3.45
N GLY A 34 25.30 25.57 -2.65
CA GLY A 34 26.18 26.07 -1.58
C GLY A 34 27.48 25.23 -1.48
N PRO A 35 28.61 25.79 -1.00
CA PRO A 35 29.95 25.40 -1.45
C PRO A 35 30.82 24.57 -0.48
N ARG A 36 31.86 23.94 -1.05
CA ARG A 36 32.93 23.16 -0.39
C ARG A 36 34.03 24.04 0.24
N ARG A 37 34.56 23.64 1.40
CA ARG A 37 35.93 23.86 1.95
C ARG A 37 36.19 22.71 2.95
N GLY A 38 37.35 22.08 3.14
CA GLY A 38 38.73 22.33 2.71
C GLY A 38 39.70 22.35 3.91
N VAL A 39 40.45 21.26 4.09
CA VAL A 39 41.83 21.16 4.65
C VAL A 39 42.05 21.18 6.17
N GLY A 40 42.89 20.25 6.65
CA GLY A 40 43.66 20.42 7.90
C GLY A 40 44.30 19.15 8.48
N ALA A 41 45.53 18.84 8.09
CA ALA A 41 46.35 17.74 8.63
C ALA A 41 47.28 18.20 9.77
N ARG A 42 47.70 17.24 10.62
CA ARG A 42 49.02 17.05 11.33
C ARG A 42 48.75 16.34 12.68
N GLY A 43 49.33 15.17 12.94
CA GLY A 43 50.67 14.97 13.52
C GLY A 43 50.59 15.05 15.05
N GLY A 44 51.06 14.16 15.90
CA GLY A 44 51.96 13.01 15.83
C GLY A 44 52.45 12.73 17.26
N ARG A 45 53.17 11.61 17.41
CA ARG A 45 54.04 11.18 18.53
C ARG A 45 53.45 10.37 19.69
N ALA A 46 54.22 9.33 19.94
CA ALA A 46 54.13 8.29 20.95
C ALA A 46 55.04 8.59 22.16
N CYS A 47 55.14 7.58 23.02
CA CYS A 47 56.06 7.38 24.15
C CYS A 47 55.56 8.02 25.45
N GLY A 48 55.55 7.36 26.61
CA GLY A 48 56.10 6.09 27.06
C GLY A 48 56.26 6.15 28.59
N ALA A 49 56.40 4.97 29.22
CA ALA A 49 56.72 4.75 30.65
C ALA A 49 55.67 5.25 31.67
N GLY A 50 55.33 4.54 32.75
CA GLY A 50 55.91 3.39 33.42
C GLY A 50 55.58 3.56 34.89
N TRP A 51 54.79 2.66 35.49
CA TRP A 51 54.54 2.67 36.94
C TRP A 51 54.51 1.24 37.47
N ARG A 52 55.39 0.98 38.44
CA ARG A 52 55.43 -0.24 39.27
C ARG A 52 54.45 -0.09 40.43
N GLY A 53 53.83 -1.19 40.86
CA GLY A 53 53.33 -1.28 42.23
C GLY A 53 52.22 -2.31 42.46
N GLY A 54 52.48 -3.26 43.36
CA GLY A 54 51.47 -3.73 44.31
C GLY A 54 50.72 -5.02 43.98
N ALA A 55 51.24 -6.13 44.51
CA ALA A 55 50.45 -7.34 44.73
C ALA A 55 49.33 -7.08 45.75
N ARG A 56 48.11 -7.57 45.47
CA ARG A 56 47.10 -7.97 46.47
C ARG A 56 45.88 -8.65 45.82
N GLY A 57 45.74 -9.95 46.08
CA GLY A 57 44.47 -10.70 46.18
C GLY A 57 43.43 -10.54 45.08
N ALA A 58 43.49 -11.41 44.06
CA ALA A 58 42.35 -11.69 43.21
C ALA A 58 41.25 -12.38 44.04
N ARG A 59 40.23 -11.63 44.48
CA ARG A 59 38.93 -12.21 44.82
C ARG A 59 38.33 -12.72 43.50
N PRO A 60 37.80 -13.96 43.43
CA PRO A 60 37.05 -14.36 42.24
C PRO A 60 35.86 -13.40 42.14
N ALA A 61 35.81 -12.67 41.02
CA ALA A 61 34.62 -11.93 40.66
C ALA A 61 33.46 -12.92 40.73
N ARG A 62 32.52 -12.69 41.63
CA ARG A 62 31.22 -13.36 41.58
C ARG A 62 30.74 -13.18 40.15
N ALA A 63 30.62 -14.27 39.42
CA ALA A 63 29.98 -14.28 38.12
C ALA A 63 28.62 -13.63 38.35
N ALA A 64 28.49 -12.37 37.93
CA ALA A 64 27.21 -11.73 37.80
C ALA A 64 26.48 -12.60 36.78
N HIS A 65 25.56 -13.43 37.26
CA HIS A 65 24.51 -13.99 36.44
C HIS A 65 23.83 -12.79 35.79
N ARG A 66 24.25 -12.45 34.57
CA ARG A 66 23.41 -11.74 33.63
C ARG A 66 22.31 -12.73 33.27
N GLU A 67 21.31 -12.83 34.13
CA GLU A 67 19.98 -13.22 33.69
C GLU A 67 19.65 -12.27 32.54
N GLY A 68 19.74 -12.77 31.31
CA GLY A 68 19.40 -12.00 30.14
C GLY A 68 17.99 -11.48 30.33
N LEU A 69 17.82 -10.14 30.28
CA LEU A 69 16.50 -9.52 30.29
C LEU A 69 15.65 -10.24 29.23
N ARG A 70 14.67 -11.02 29.67
CA ARG A 70 13.59 -11.46 28.80
C ARG A 70 12.93 -10.18 28.29
N LEU A 71 12.97 -9.97 26.98
CA LEU A 71 12.35 -8.79 26.39
C LEU A 71 10.85 -8.97 26.57
N LEU A 72 10.28 -8.18 27.50
CA LEU A 72 8.84 -8.21 27.73
C LEU A 72 8.12 -7.85 26.43
N PRO A 73 7.02 -8.54 26.09
CA PRO A 73 6.18 -8.15 24.98
C PRO A 73 5.70 -6.71 25.11
N GLU A 74 5.72 -5.97 24.01
CA GLU A 74 5.25 -4.59 23.94
C GLU A 74 3.87 -4.51 23.31
N LEU A 75 3.03 -3.58 23.78
CA LEU A 75 1.80 -3.19 23.10
C LEU A 75 2.04 -1.87 22.38
N ARG A 76 1.94 -1.88 21.05
CA ARG A 76 2.11 -0.68 20.23
C ARG A 76 0.79 -0.31 19.56
N LYS A 77 0.44 0.96 19.61
CA LYS A 77 -0.77 1.47 18.96
C LYS A 77 -0.42 1.99 17.58
N ASP A 78 -1.11 1.50 16.57
CA ASP A 78 -1.05 2.00 15.20
C ASP A 78 -1.80 3.34 15.14
N PRO A 79 -1.16 4.46 14.79
CA PRO A 79 -1.85 5.75 14.72
C PRO A 79 -2.76 5.88 13.49
N ILE A 80 -2.54 5.08 12.44
CA ILE A 80 -3.29 5.12 11.18
C ILE A 80 -4.61 4.34 11.36
N ALA A 81 -4.55 3.09 11.82
CA ALA A 81 -5.75 2.26 12.03
C ALA A 81 -6.30 2.31 13.47
N GLY A 82 -5.54 2.86 14.43
CA GLY A 82 -5.92 3.02 15.84
C GLY A 82 -6.08 1.73 16.65
N ARG A 83 -5.61 0.61 16.11
CA ARG A 83 -5.58 -0.71 16.74
C ARG A 83 -4.31 -0.89 17.59
N TRP A 84 -4.38 -1.81 18.55
CA TRP A 84 -3.22 -2.26 19.32
C TRP A 84 -2.61 -3.52 18.70
N VAL A 85 -1.29 -3.56 18.66
CA VAL A 85 -0.49 -4.68 18.13
C VAL A 85 0.43 -5.18 19.23
N VAL A 86 0.43 -6.50 19.44
CA VAL A 86 1.32 -7.17 20.38
C VAL A 86 2.63 -7.49 19.67
N VAL A 87 3.74 -6.89 20.12
CA VAL A 87 5.09 -7.14 19.62
C VAL A 87 5.81 -8.03 20.62
N ALA A 88 5.92 -9.32 20.30
CA ALA A 88 6.57 -10.31 21.15
C ALA A 88 7.74 -10.97 20.39
N THR A 89 8.94 -10.38 20.50
CA THR A 89 10.14 -10.79 19.75
C THR A 89 10.55 -12.25 20.00
N GLU A 90 10.29 -12.78 21.19
CA GLU A 90 10.63 -14.16 21.55
C GLU A 90 9.78 -15.22 20.83
N ARG A 91 8.63 -14.86 20.24
CA ARG A 91 7.74 -15.82 19.55
C ARG A 91 8.34 -16.47 18.31
N VAL A 92 9.35 -15.85 17.69
CA VAL A 92 10.07 -16.43 16.54
C VAL A 92 10.75 -17.75 16.91
N ARG A 93 11.05 -17.98 18.19
CA ARG A 93 11.70 -19.21 18.68
C ARG A 93 10.74 -20.38 18.92
N ARG A 94 9.43 -20.19 18.69
CA ARG A 94 8.46 -21.29 18.82
C ARG A 94 8.73 -22.32 17.71
N PRO A 95 8.88 -23.62 18.01
CA PRO A 95 8.96 -24.66 17.00
C PRO A 95 7.76 -24.59 16.05
N ALA A 96 8.03 -24.67 14.75
CA ALA A 96 6.99 -24.77 13.73
C ALA A 96 6.77 -26.23 13.37
N ASP A 97 5.65 -26.81 13.79
CA ASP A 97 5.31 -28.22 13.55
C ASP A 97 4.86 -28.50 12.10
N PHE A 98 4.68 -27.46 11.29
CA PHE A 98 4.12 -27.56 9.94
C PHE A 98 5.05 -26.91 8.91
N ALA A 99 5.89 -27.71 8.26
CA ALA A 99 6.51 -27.34 7.00
C ALA A 99 5.53 -27.72 5.88
N VAL A 100 5.05 -26.74 5.11
CA VAL A 100 4.30 -27.01 3.88
C VAL A 100 5.31 -27.41 2.80
N PRO A 101 5.27 -28.64 2.27
CA PRO A 101 6.16 -29.04 1.18
C PRO A 101 5.87 -28.18 -0.05
N ARG A 102 6.92 -27.62 -0.67
CA ARG A 102 6.81 -27.00 -1.99
C ARG A 102 6.71 -28.12 -3.02
N GLY A 103 5.55 -28.24 -3.67
CA GLY A 103 5.36 -29.18 -4.77
C GLY A 103 6.13 -28.72 -6.02
N PRO A 104 6.49 -29.65 -6.92
CA PRO A 104 7.14 -29.30 -8.18
C PRO A 104 6.24 -28.43 -9.05
N ARG A 105 6.87 -27.50 -9.77
CA ARG A 105 6.22 -26.65 -10.78
C ARG A 105 5.59 -27.53 -11.85
N ARG A 106 4.31 -27.31 -12.13
CA ARG A 106 3.70 -27.79 -13.38
C ARG A 106 3.59 -26.57 -14.28
N ASP A 107 4.35 -26.56 -15.37
CA ASP A 107 4.14 -25.62 -16.47
C ASP A 107 2.82 -26.00 -17.14
N THR A 108 1.73 -25.47 -16.60
CA THR A 108 0.44 -25.44 -17.27
C THR A 108 0.42 -24.26 -18.22
N SER A 109 -0.23 -24.40 -19.38
CA SER A 109 -0.51 -23.28 -20.28
C SER A 109 -1.16 -22.15 -19.46
N CYS A 110 -0.48 -21.00 -19.42
CA CYS A 110 -0.93 -19.87 -18.64
C CYS A 110 -1.62 -18.84 -19.55
N LEU A 111 -2.86 -18.51 -19.21
CA LEU A 111 -3.71 -17.56 -19.93
C LEU A 111 -3.12 -16.14 -20.03
N PHE A 112 -2.13 -15.81 -19.20
CA PHE A 112 -1.53 -14.48 -19.13
C PHE A 112 -0.17 -14.38 -19.84
N CYS A 113 0.37 -15.49 -20.34
CA CYS A 113 1.57 -15.44 -21.18
C CYS A 113 1.28 -14.75 -22.51
N GLY A 114 2.30 -14.09 -23.06
CA GLY A 114 2.24 -13.59 -24.44
C GLY A 114 1.94 -14.72 -25.43
N GLY A 115 1.05 -14.46 -26.40
CA GLY A 115 0.57 -15.45 -27.36
C GLY A 115 -0.74 -16.15 -26.96
N HIS A 116 -1.24 -15.95 -25.74
CA HIS A 116 -2.54 -16.46 -25.27
C HIS A 116 -3.57 -15.33 -25.08
N GLU A 117 -3.45 -14.23 -25.82
CA GLU A 117 -4.32 -13.07 -25.66
C GLU A 117 -5.81 -13.39 -25.87
N ASP A 118 -6.10 -14.33 -26.78
CA ASP A 118 -7.45 -14.83 -27.09
C ASP A 118 -8.08 -15.66 -25.96
N GLU A 119 -7.29 -16.09 -24.97
CA GLU A 119 -7.78 -16.87 -23.82
C GLU A 119 -8.26 -15.99 -22.65
N THR A 120 -8.15 -14.68 -22.81
CA THR A 120 -8.60 -13.66 -21.86
C THR A 120 -9.71 -12.80 -22.46
N PRO A 121 -10.56 -12.14 -21.64
CA PRO A 121 -11.50 -11.16 -22.17
C PRO A 121 -10.77 -10.00 -22.86
N PRO A 122 -11.43 -9.26 -23.77
CA PRO A 122 -10.80 -8.18 -24.51
C PRO A 122 -10.12 -7.15 -23.60
N GLU A 123 -8.93 -6.72 -24.00
CA GLU A 123 -8.13 -5.79 -23.21
C GLU A 123 -8.79 -4.41 -23.05
N LEU A 124 -8.66 -3.87 -21.84
CA LEU A 124 -9.09 -2.51 -21.49
C LEU A 124 -7.97 -1.50 -21.73
N LEU A 125 -6.72 -1.95 -21.67
CA LEU A 125 -5.51 -1.17 -21.84
C LEU A 125 -4.35 -2.12 -22.16
N ALA A 126 -3.50 -1.77 -23.11
CA ALA A 126 -2.21 -2.42 -23.31
C ALA A 126 -1.16 -1.38 -23.69
N TYR A 127 0.02 -1.47 -23.08
CA TYR A 127 1.20 -0.72 -23.52
C TYR A 127 2.05 -1.61 -24.41
N ARG A 128 2.39 -1.12 -25.59
CA ARG A 128 3.03 -1.86 -26.68
C ARG A 128 4.13 -1.02 -27.28
N ASP A 129 5.12 -1.67 -27.88
CA ASP A 129 6.16 -0.98 -28.64
C ASP A 129 5.67 -0.54 -30.01
N ALA A 130 4.74 -1.32 -30.59
CA ALA A 130 4.00 -0.98 -31.80
C ALA A 130 2.60 -0.44 -31.42
N PRO A 131 2.41 0.89 -31.33
CA PRO A 131 1.14 1.49 -30.92
C PRO A 131 0.01 1.27 -31.92
N ASP A 132 0.33 1.01 -33.19
CA ASP A 132 -0.66 0.74 -34.25
C ASP A 132 -1.07 -0.74 -34.34
N ALA A 133 -0.50 -1.60 -33.48
CA ALA A 133 -0.86 -3.01 -33.44
C ALA A 133 -2.35 -3.18 -33.06
N PRO A 134 -3.07 -4.13 -33.66
CA PRO A 134 -4.46 -4.40 -33.30
C PRO A 134 -4.63 -4.70 -31.80
N ALA A 135 -5.76 -4.29 -31.24
CA ALA A 135 -6.11 -4.66 -29.87
C ALA A 135 -6.11 -6.20 -29.71
N ASN A 136 -5.69 -6.68 -28.54
CA ASN A 136 -5.52 -8.10 -28.23
C ASN A 136 -4.46 -8.83 -29.07
N SER A 137 -3.54 -8.11 -29.72
CA SER A 137 -2.39 -8.75 -30.35
C SER A 137 -1.32 -9.13 -29.32
N PRO A 138 -0.35 -10.00 -29.68
CA PRO A 138 0.90 -10.15 -28.94
C PRO A 138 1.75 -8.87 -28.93
N GLY A 139 2.85 -8.87 -28.18
CA GLY A 139 3.84 -7.77 -28.16
C GLY A 139 3.52 -6.61 -27.20
N TRP A 140 2.66 -6.86 -26.20
CA TRP A 140 2.43 -5.93 -25.10
C TRP A 140 3.49 -6.10 -24.00
N ARG A 141 3.83 -5.00 -23.34
CA ARG A 141 4.70 -4.97 -22.15
C ARG A 141 3.88 -5.08 -20.88
N VAL A 142 2.76 -4.36 -20.82
CA VAL A 142 1.76 -4.41 -19.74
C VAL A 142 0.38 -4.49 -20.36
N ARG A 143 -0.52 -5.30 -19.79
CA ARG A 143 -1.89 -5.50 -20.30
C ARG A 143 -2.89 -5.56 -19.17
N VAL A 144 -4.02 -4.89 -19.33
CA VAL A 144 -5.15 -4.90 -18.40
C VAL A 144 -6.35 -5.52 -19.08
N VAL A 145 -6.94 -6.52 -18.45
CA VAL A 145 -8.14 -7.22 -18.92
C VAL A 145 -9.20 -7.25 -17.82
N PRO A 146 -10.49 -7.32 -18.15
CA PRO A 146 -11.52 -7.68 -17.17
C PRO A 146 -11.20 -9.05 -16.58
N ASN A 147 -11.48 -9.23 -15.30
CA ASN A 147 -11.40 -10.55 -14.68
C ASN A 147 -12.46 -11.46 -15.31
N ARG A 148 -12.06 -12.66 -15.75
CA ARG A 148 -12.96 -13.65 -16.38
C ARG A 148 -14.07 -14.11 -15.43
N PHE A 149 -13.81 -14.11 -14.14
CA PHE A 149 -14.77 -14.46 -13.09
C PHE A 149 -14.89 -13.29 -12.10
N PRO A 150 -15.50 -12.18 -12.53
CA PRO A 150 -15.45 -10.95 -11.78
C PRO A 150 -16.36 -11.02 -10.55
N ALA A 151 -15.89 -10.50 -9.41
CA ALA A 151 -16.70 -10.36 -8.22
C ALA A 151 -17.81 -9.30 -8.36
N LEU A 152 -17.59 -8.31 -9.24
CA LEU A 152 -18.51 -7.20 -9.52
C LEU A 152 -18.55 -6.92 -11.03
N ARG A 153 -19.69 -6.47 -11.55
CA ARG A 153 -19.91 -6.19 -12.97
C ARG A 153 -20.15 -4.71 -13.22
N VAL A 154 -19.62 -4.18 -14.33
CA VAL A 154 -19.73 -2.74 -14.64
C VAL A 154 -21.15 -2.40 -15.11
N GLU A 155 -21.82 -3.38 -15.73
CA GLU A 155 -23.17 -3.28 -16.23
C GLU A 155 -24.22 -3.23 -15.11
N GLY A 156 -25.36 -2.63 -15.43
CA GLY A 156 -26.51 -2.51 -14.52
C GLY A 156 -26.64 -1.14 -13.88
N VAL A 157 -27.61 -1.00 -12.99
CA VAL A 157 -27.91 0.24 -12.25
C VAL A 157 -27.76 -0.06 -10.77
N LEU A 158 -27.14 0.83 -10.00
CA LEU A 158 -26.99 0.63 -8.57
C LEU A 158 -28.37 0.63 -7.89
N ASP A 159 -28.77 -0.50 -7.33
CA ASP A 159 -30.06 -0.70 -6.65
C ASP A 159 -29.84 -0.84 -5.15
N ARG A 160 -29.68 0.29 -4.44
CA ARG A 160 -29.49 0.27 -2.98
C ARG A 160 -30.84 0.31 -2.30
N ARG A 161 -31.17 -0.74 -1.53
CA ARG A 161 -32.44 -0.84 -0.81
C ARG A 161 -32.27 -1.52 0.55
N GLY A 162 -33.22 -1.26 1.44
CA GLY A 162 -33.35 -1.98 2.69
C GLY A 162 -34.14 -3.27 2.54
N GLU A 163 -33.80 -4.25 3.36
CA GLU A 163 -34.58 -5.46 3.64
C GLU A 163 -34.72 -5.57 5.16
N GLY A 164 -35.73 -4.89 5.70
CA GLY A 164 -35.90 -4.71 7.14
C GLY A 164 -34.74 -3.92 7.76
N LEU A 165 -33.99 -4.56 8.66
CA LEU A 165 -32.78 -4.01 9.29
C LEU A 165 -31.55 -4.09 8.38
N TYR A 166 -31.59 -4.91 7.33
CA TYR A 166 -30.44 -5.18 6.48
C TYR A 166 -30.39 -4.22 5.30
N ASP A 167 -29.18 -3.84 4.88
CA ASP A 167 -28.95 -3.13 3.62
C ASP A 167 -28.49 -4.11 2.54
N LEU A 168 -29.00 -3.96 1.32
CA LEU A 168 -28.54 -4.73 0.17
C LEU A 168 -28.39 -3.85 -1.06
N MET A 169 -27.52 -4.29 -1.96
CA MET A 169 -27.37 -3.72 -3.30
C MET A 169 -26.89 -4.78 -4.28
N ASN A 170 -27.12 -4.54 -5.57
CA ASN A 170 -26.53 -5.39 -6.61
C ASN A 170 -25.02 -5.15 -6.76
N GLY A 171 -24.33 -6.15 -7.32
CA GLY A 171 -22.87 -6.18 -7.48
C GLY A 171 -22.35 -5.32 -8.63
N VAL A 172 -22.68 -4.03 -8.65
CA VAL A 172 -22.13 -3.07 -9.62
C VAL A 172 -20.72 -2.67 -9.20
N GLY A 173 -19.74 -2.81 -10.09
CA GLY A 173 -18.34 -2.49 -9.84
C GLY A 173 -17.41 -2.92 -10.97
N ALA A 174 -16.11 -2.79 -10.79
CA ALA A 174 -15.13 -3.29 -11.75
C ALA A 174 -14.18 -4.27 -11.06
N ASP A 175 -13.87 -5.38 -11.72
CA ASP A 175 -12.86 -6.36 -11.30
C ASP A 175 -11.94 -6.61 -12.48
N GLU A 176 -10.73 -6.07 -12.41
CA GLU A 176 -9.75 -6.05 -13.48
C GLU A 176 -8.46 -6.74 -13.05
N VAL A 177 -7.80 -7.39 -14.01
CA VAL A 177 -6.49 -8.01 -13.83
C VAL A 177 -5.48 -7.21 -14.65
N LEU A 178 -4.42 -6.74 -13.99
CA LEU A 178 -3.27 -6.14 -14.63
C LEU A 178 -2.15 -7.18 -14.69
N VAL A 179 -1.78 -7.56 -15.90
CA VAL A 179 -0.65 -8.45 -16.18
C VAL A 179 0.61 -7.59 -16.38
N GLU A 180 1.61 -7.84 -15.53
CA GLU A 180 2.78 -6.95 -15.36
C GLU A 180 3.85 -7.17 -16.42
N SER A 181 3.85 -8.34 -17.06
CA SER A 181 4.78 -8.75 -18.11
C SER A 181 4.16 -9.85 -18.95
N ALA A 182 4.52 -9.94 -20.23
CA ALA A 182 4.18 -11.08 -21.08
C ALA A 182 4.93 -12.37 -20.69
N ASP A 183 6.06 -12.24 -19.97
CA ASP A 183 6.87 -13.35 -19.47
C ASP A 183 6.34 -13.87 -18.12
N HIS A 184 6.11 -15.18 -18.04
CA HIS A 184 5.59 -15.87 -16.87
C HIS A 184 6.50 -15.80 -15.63
N HIS A 185 7.81 -15.76 -15.83
CA HIS A 185 8.79 -15.94 -14.76
C HIS A 185 9.37 -14.62 -14.25
N VAL A 186 9.18 -13.52 -14.98
CA VAL A 186 9.72 -12.20 -14.64
C VAL A 186 8.80 -11.51 -13.63
N LYS A 187 9.21 -11.41 -12.37
CA LYS A 187 8.41 -10.74 -11.35
C LYS A 187 8.58 -9.23 -11.44
N LEU A 188 7.67 -8.48 -10.82
CA LEU A 188 7.77 -7.01 -10.70
C LEU A 188 9.15 -6.52 -10.20
N ALA A 189 9.77 -7.26 -9.28
CA ALA A 189 11.09 -6.93 -8.73
C ALA A 189 12.26 -7.22 -9.70
N ASP A 190 12.04 -8.04 -10.73
CA ASP A 190 13.04 -8.39 -11.75
C ASP A 190 12.95 -7.44 -12.97
N LEU A 191 11.91 -6.60 -13.05
CA LEU A 191 11.69 -5.68 -14.16
C LEU A 191 12.65 -4.49 -14.11
N ALA A 192 13.05 -4.02 -15.30
CA ALA A 192 13.77 -2.76 -15.44
C ALA A 192 12.90 -1.57 -14.97
N PRO A 193 13.49 -0.47 -14.47
CA PRO A 193 12.72 0.67 -13.95
C PRO A 193 11.68 1.23 -14.93
N ALA A 194 11.98 1.29 -16.23
CA ALA A 194 11.04 1.74 -17.25
C ALA A 194 9.80 0.83 -17.37
N ALA A 195 9.97 -0.50 -17.24
CA ALA A 195 8.85 -1.44 -17.25
C ALA A 195 8.02 -1.36 -15.95
N VAL A 196 8.65 -1.09 -14.80
CA VAL A 196 7.92 -0.80 -13.56
C VAL A 196 7.12 0.49 -13.68
N GLU A 197 7.68 1.52 -14.33
CA GLU A 197 6.96 2.77 -14.62
C GLU A 197 5.71 2.50 -15.46
N ASP A 198 5.80 1.66 -16.50
CA ASP A 198 4.65 1.25 -17.30
C ASP A 198 3.56 0.58 -16.47
N VAL A 199 3.93 -0.31 -15.53
CA VAL A 199 2.96 -0.94 -14.62
C VAL A 199 2.25 0.12 -13.77
N VAL A 200 3.00 1.05 -13.16
CA VAL A 200 2.43 2.13 -12.33
C VAL A 200 1.55 3.06 -13.16
N ARG A 201 1.96 3.37 -14.39
CA ARG A 201 1.23 4.23 -15.31
C ARG A 201 -0.07 3.57 -15.78
N ALA A 202 -0.04 2.26 -16.08
CA ALA A 202 -1.24 1.50 -16.43
C ALA A 202 -2.24 1.49 -15.27
N LEU A 203 -1.78 1.28 -14.03
CA LEU A 203 -2.61 1.38 -12.82
C LEU A 203 -3.26 2.75 -12.67
N ARG A 204 -2.47 3.83 -12.83
CA ARG A 204 -2.98 5.20 -12.80
C ARG A 204 -4.06 5.40 -13.87
N ASP A 205 -3.81 5.00 -15.10
CA ASP A 205 -4.73 5.23 -16.22
C ASP A 205 -6.05 4.48 -16.01
N ARG A 206 -6.01 3.25 -15.46
CA ARG A 206 -7.21 2.52 -15.06
C ARG A 206 -7.96 3.20 -13.92
N LEU A 207 -7.27 3.65 -12.88
CA LEU A 207 -7.90 4.39 -11.78
C LEU A 207 -8.57 5.68 -12.28
N VAL A 208 -7.93 6.42 -13.19
CA VAL A 208 -8.50 7.63 -13.81
C VAL A 208 -9.72 7.30 -14.65
N ALA A 209 -9.70 6.20 -15.41
CA ALA A 209 -10.83 5.76 -16.20
C ALA A 209 -12.01 5.36 -15.30
N LEU A 210 -11.78 4.55 -14.27
CA LEU A 210 -12.81 4.10 -13.32
C LEU A 210 -13.40 5.25 -12.50
N LYS A 211 -12.59 6.27 -12.16
CA LYS A 211 -13.07 7.48 -11.47
C LYS A 211 -14.18 8.22 -12.22
N ARG A 212 -14.30 8.04 -13.53
CA ARG A 212 -15.37 8.66 -14.34
C ARG A 212 -16.74 8.08 -14.00
N ASP A 213 -16.80 6.87 -13.48
CA ASP A 213 -18.03 6.27 -12.99
C ASP A 213 -18.34 6.74 -11.55
N THR A 214 -19.29 7.67 -11.44
CA THR A 214 -19.68 8.28 -10.16
C THR A 214 -20.35 7.31 -9.18
N ARG A 215 -20.74 6.11 -9.62
CA ARG A 215 -21.28 5.04 -8.77
C ARG A 215 -20.20 4.41 -7.91
N LEU A 216 -18.96 4.39 -8.40
CA LEU A 216 -17.80 3.82 -7.71
C LEU A 216 -17.31 4.81 -6.64
N ARG A 217 -17.06 4.28 -5.44
CA ARG A 217 -16.64 5.08 -4.27
C ARG A 217 -15.23 4.76 -3.81
N ALA A 218 -14.75 3.54 -4.09
CA ALA A 218 -13.39 3.13 -3.80
C ALA A 218 -12.85 2.26 -4.94
N ALA A 219 -11.54 2.27 -5.11
CA ALA A 219 -10.81 1.35 -5.96
C ALA A 219 -9.65 0.77 -5.16
N LEU A 220 -9.62 -0.54 -5.06
CA LEU A 220 -8.63 -1.30 -4.32
C LEU A 220 -7.67 -1.95 -5.30
N LEU A 221 -6.42 -1.53 -5.26
CA LEU A 221 -5.32 -2.19 -5.92
C LEU A 221 -4.67 -3.16 -4.94
N PHE A 222 -4.55 -4.42 -5.33
CA PHE A 222 -3.83 -5.40 -4.52
C PHE A 222 -3.10 -6.41 -5.40
N LYS A 223 -1.95 -6.86 -4.91
CA LYS A 223 -1.16 -7.93 -5.50
C LYS A 223 -1.07 -9.06 -4.50
N ARG A 224 -1.45 -10.25 -4.92
CA ARG A 224 -1.24 -11.48 -4.14
C ARG A 224 -0.09 -12.23 -4.76
N HIS A 225 1.02 -12.34 -4.05
CA HIS A 225 2.07 -13.28 -4.43
C HIS A 225 1.68 -14.65 -3.88
N ALA A 226 1.15 -15.52 -4.74
CA ALA A 226 0.99 -16.92 -4.39
C ALA A 226 2.39 -17.55 -4.40
N ALA A 227 2.92 -17.89 -3.23
CA ALA A 227 4.07 -18.79 -3.16
C ALA A 227 3.63 -20.15 -3.72
N ASP A 228 4.07 -20.49 -4.94
CA ASP A 228 4.00 -21.77 -5.66
C ASP A 228 3.02 -22.82 -5.08
N ALA A 229 1.75 -22.45 -4.91
CA ALA A 229 0.71 -23.33 -4.38
C ALA A 229 -0.07 -23.94 -5.55
N PRO A 230 -0.32 -25.26 -5.55
CA PRO A 230 -1.06 -25.92 -6.62
C PRO A 230 -2.42 -25.25 -6.89
N GLY A 231 -2.76 -25.03 -8.16
CA GLY A 231 -4.05 -24.47 -8.58
C GLY A 231 -4.17 -22.94 -8.52
N ARG A 232 -3.06 -22.22 -8.30
CA ARG A 232 -3.02 -20.74 -8.41
C ARG A 232 -2.27 -20.30 -9.65
N LEU A 233 -2.68 -19.18 -10.25
CA LEU A 233 -1.97 -18.56 -11.36
C LEU A 233 -0.64 -17.99 -10.86
N GLY A 234 0.48 -18.59 -11.27
CA GLY A 234 1.83 -18.18 -10.90
C GLY A 234 2.34 -16.92 -11.63
N HIS A 235 1.65 -16.53 -12.70
CA HIS A 235 2.02 -15.38 -13.53
C HIS A 235 1.99 -14.06 -12.75
N PRO A 236 2.96 -13.16 -12.92
CA PRO A 236 3.00 -11.86 -12.26
C PRO A 236 1.82 -10.97 -12.67
N HIS A 237 0.87 -10.80 -11.75
CA HIS A 237 -0.28 -9.91 -11.95
C HIS A 237 -0.65 -9.16 -10.66
N ALA A 238 -1.35 -8.06 -10.84
CA ALA A 238 -2.08 -7.33 -9.82
C ALA A 238 -3.58 -7.35 -10.15
N GLN A 239 -4.41 -7.05 -9.16
CA GLN A 239 -5.85 -6.96 -9.32
C GLN A 239 -6.33 -5.58 -8.89
N LEU A 240 -7.33 -5.06 -9.61
CA LEU A 240 -7.97 -3.79 -9.34
C LEU A 240 -9.47 -4.04 -9.17
N LEU A 241 -9.97 -3.82 -7.95
CA LEU A 241 -11.37 -3.99 -7.60
C LEU A 241 -11.97 -2.63 -7.24
N ALA A 242 -12.90 -2.12 -8.06
CA ALA A 242 -13.62 -0.89 -7.79
C ALA A 242 -15.06 -1.18 -7.33
N THR A 243 -15.45 -0.53 -6.24
CA THR A 243 -16.65 -0.85 -5.46
C THR A 243 -17.51 0.40 -5.24
N PRO A 244 -18.84 0.24 -5.11
CA PRO A 244 -19.76 1.33 -4.81
C PRO A 244 -19.81 1.66 -3.31
N ILE A 245 -19.10 0.87 -2.50
CA ILE A 245 -18.92 1.04 -1.06
C ILE A 245 -17.45 1.29 -0.75
N VAL A 246 -17.16 2.08 0.28
CA VAL A 246 -15.80 2.24 0.79
C VAL A 246 -15.55 1.14 1.82
N PRO A 247 -14.48 0.34 1.68
CA PRO A 247 -14.12 -0.68 2.67
C PRO A 247 -13.93 -0.07 4.06
N ARG A 248 -14.29 -0.84 5.09
CA ARG A 248 -14.31 -0.38 6.48
C ARG A 248 -12.93 0.09 6.94
N GLU A 249 -11.88 -0.64 6.58
CA GLU A 249 -10.50 -0.31 6.92
C GLU A 249 -10.10 1.04 6.35
N VAL A 250 -10.45 1.32 5.09
CA VAL A 250 -10.17 2.61 4.44
C VAL A 250 -10.95 3.74 5.10
N LEU A 251 -12.22 3.52 5.47
CA LEU A 251 -13.01 4.50 6.21
C LEU A 251 -12.37 4.83 7.57
N GLU A 252 -11.95 3.82 8.32
CA GLU A 252 -11.31 4.01 9.63
C GLU A 252 -10.01 4.81 9.52
N GLU A 253 -9.21 4.59 8.49
CA GLU A 253 -7.99 5.37 8.23
C GLU A 253 -8.30 6.83 7.88
N LEU A 254 -9.31 7.06 7.03
CA LEU A 254 -9.76 8.41 6.66
C LEU A 254 -10.29 9.19 7.87
N ASP A 255 -11.15 8.56 8.67
CA ASP A 255 -11.74 9.17 9.86
C ASP A 255 -10.66 9.54 10.89
N ARG A 256 -9.66 8.69 11.08
CA ARG A 256 -8.54 8.95 12.00
C ARG A 256 -7.60 10.01 11.49
N ALA A 257 -7.25 9.98 10.20
CA ALA A 257 -6.46 11.03 9.58
C ALA A 257 -7.18 12.38 9.68
N ARG A 258 -8.50 12.39 9.49
CA ARG A 258 -9.33 13.60 9.65
C ARG A 258 -9.35 14.09 11.09
N ALA A 259 -9.60 13.22 12.07
CA ALA A 259 -9.60 13.58 13.47
C ALA A 259 -8.23 14.09 13.95
N TYR A 260 -7.14 13.50 13.45
CA TYR A 260 -5.79 13.99 13.73
C TYR A 260 -5.58 15.40 13.17
N TYR A 261 -5.99 15.65 11.93
CA TYR A 261 -5.91 16.97 11.32
C TYR A 261 -6.77 17.99 12.06
N ASP A 262 -8.01 17.65 12.44
CA ASP A 262 -8.89 18.56 13.18
C ASP A 262 -8.34 18.91 14.58
N TYR A 263 -7.56 18.02 15.19
CA TYR A 263 -6.95 18.26 16.50
C TYR A 263 -5.55 18.92 16.45
N ARG A 264 -4.73 18.60 15.44
CA ARG A 264 -3.32 19.02 15.34
C ARG A 264 -3.04 20.03 14.24
N GLU A 265 -3.99 20.26 13.35
CA GLU A 265 -3.88 21.09 12.13
C GLU A 265 -2.73 20.68 11.21
N ARG A 266 -2.35 19.39 11.26
CA ARG A 266 -1.24 18.82 10.49
C ARG A 266 -1.62 17.44 9.95
N CYS A 267 -1.00 17.03 8.86
CA CYS A 267 -1.24 15.73 8.26
C CYS A 267 -0.60 14.62 9.10
N LEU A 268 -1.40 13.62 9.48
CA LEU A 268 -0.95 12.45 10.24
C LEU A 268 0.24 11.76 9.57
N PHE A 269 0.14 11.48 8.27
CA PHE A 269 1.20 10.80 7.52
C PHE A 269 2.46 11.65 7.43
N CYS A 270 2.35 12.97 7.22
CA CYS A 270 3.52 13.85 7.17
C CYS A 270 4.28 13.90 8.50
N ASP A 271 3.58 13.87 9.63
CA ASP A 271 4.22 13.81 10.95
C ASP A 271 4.89 12.46 11.18
N ILE A 272 4.28 11.35 10.74
CA ILE A 272 4.93 10.01 10.76
C ILE A 272 6.22 10.05 9.94
N LEU A 273 6.16 10.51 8.69
CA LEU A 273 7.34 10.58 7.82
C LEU A 273 8.44 11.45 8.41
N ARG A 274 8.10 12.62 8.97
CA ARG A 274 9.08 13.50 9.62
C ARG A 274 9.77 12.81 10.79
N GLN A 275 9.02 12.17 11.67
CA GLN A 275 9.57 11.46 12.81
C GLN A 275 10.49 10.31 12.36
N GLU A 276 10.07 9.53 11.36
CA GLU A 276 10.87 8.40 10.86
C GLU A 276 12.14 8.87 10.13
N LEU A 277 12.09 10.02 9.43
CA LEU A 277 13.26 10.66 8.83
C LEU A 277 14.25 11.21 9.87
N GLU A 278 13.76 11.77 10.98
CA GLU A 278 14.60 12.25 12.09
C GLU A 278 15.25 11.09 12.84
N GLN A 279 14.50 10.02 13.10
CA GLN A 279 14.98 8.89 13.90
C GLN A 279 15.81 7.89 13.10
N ARG A 280 15.47 7.67 11.82
CA ARG A 280 16.14 6.72 10.89
C ARG A 280 16.23 5.27 11.38
N THR A 281 15.49 4.90 12.43
CA THR A 281 15.57 3.55 13.06
C THR A 281 14.72 2.50 12.35
N ARG A 282 13.71 2.91 11.57
CA ARG A 282 12.77 2.03 10.86
C ARG A 282 12.70 2.30 9.35
N LEU A 283 13.55 3.18 8.82
CA LEU A 283 13.64 3.41 7.38
C LEU A 283 14.26 2.19 6.70
N VAL A 284 13.63 1.73 5.62
CA VAL A 284 14.10 0.63 4.78
C VAL A 284 14.65 1.17 3.46
N VAL A 285 13.91 2.05 2.80
CA VAL A 285 14.31 2.73 1.57
C VAL A 285 13.99 4.21 1.65
N GLU A 286 14.92 5.04 1.19
CA GLU A 286 14.76 6.47 1.04
C GLU A 286 15.14 6.85 -0.40
N SER A 287 14.20 7.47 -1.11
CA SER A 287 14.42 8.09 -2.42
C SER A 287 13.94 9.54 -2.39
N GLU A 288 14.14 10.28 -3.49
CA GLU A 288 13.72 11.68 -3.61
C GLU A 288 12.20 11.88 -3.40
N HIS A 289 11.39 10.88 -3.76
CA HIS A 289 9.92 11.02 -3.81
C HIS A 289 9.16 9.98 -2.97
N VAL A 290 9.82 8.91 -2.53
CA VAL A 290 9.19 7.78 -1.85
C VAL A 290 10.05 7.29 -0.70
N LEU A 291 9.40 6.99 0.42
CA LEU A 291 9.98 6.36 1.60
C LEU A 291 9.29 5.02 1.83
N ALA A 292 10.07 3.98 2.13
CA ALA A 292 9.57 2.71 2.65
C ALA A 292 10.11 2.52 4.07
N LEU A 293 9.24 2.14 5.02
CA LEU A 293 9.58 2.08 6.43
C LEU A 293 8.88 0.92 7.11
N ALA A 294 9.53 0.29 8.09
CA ALA A 294 8.86 -0.69 8.94
C ALA A 294 7.89 0.05 9.89
N PRO A 295 6.57 -0.19 9.86
CA PRO A 295 5.64 0.55 10.70
C PRO A 295 5.94 0.36 12.20
N PHE A 296 5.79 1.43 12.99
CA PHE A 296 6.00 1.36 14.45
C PHE A 296 5.22 0.21 15.11
N ALA A 297 3.98 0.00 14.65
CA ALA A 297 3.07 -1.07 15.07
C ALA A 297 2.79 -2.06 13.92
N ALA A 298 3.84 -2.59 13.29
CA ALA A 298 3.74 -3.61 12.24
C ALA A 298 2.99 -4.87 12.71
N ARG A 299 2.03 -5.34 11.91
CA ARG A 299 1.24 -6.56 12.12
C ARG A 299 1.94 -7.80 11.62
N PHE A 300 2.70 -7.65 10.55
CA PHE A 300 3.39 -8.77 9.90
C PHE A 300 4.90 -8.60 10.03
N PRO A 301 5.66 -9.72 10.16
CA PRO A 301 7.10 -9.67 10.01
C PRO A 301 7.46 -9.07 8.64
N PHE A 302 8.42 -8.15 8.62
CA PHE A 302 8.89 -7.46 7.40
C PHE A 302 7.81 -6.64 6.67
N GLU A 303 6.77 -6.17 7.37
CA GLU A 303 5.85 -5.14 6.85
C GLU A 303 6.61 -3.83 6.58
N THR A 304 6.29 -3.15 5.46
CA THR A 304 6.93 -1.93 4.96
C THR A 304 5.93 -0.93 4.43
#